data_AF-A0A523Z317-F1
#
_entry.id   AF-A0A523Z317-F1
#
_cell.length_a   1.000
_cell.length_b   1.000
_cell.length_c   1.000
_cell.angle_alpha   90.00
_cell.angle_beta   90.00
_cell.angle_gamma   90.00
#
_symmetry.space_group_name_H-M   'P 1'
#
loop_
_entity.id
_entity.type
_entity.pdbx_description
1 polymer ?
#
loop_
_entity_poly.entity_id
_entity_poly.type
_entity_poly.pdbx_seq_one_letter_code
_entity_poly.pdbx_strand_id
1 'polypeptide(L)'
;MIDRLSEILPAIEAAAERRGWQTKPGERAFLKIVAEGKGYIIDVKENTGPIYWPNLRDWTGRLGEKSQILMTMGFFPDKTIGQLLNDPELAKRIALVGMGLTTFFETEFKPKKFGQVETAPFLMVEDILAKRDIQLLEISCHFCAGKLLVSCQVCGTLLCKNHFIVCPLCRTYHCHPDVKDCYFKHEC
;
A
#
# COMPACT_ATOMS: atom_id res chain seq x y z
N MET A 1 13.30 -16.63 -10.62
CA MET A 1 14.36 -15.66 -10.25
C MET A 1 13.71 -14.65 -9.32
N ILE A 2 14.31 -14.34 -8.18
CA ILE A 2 13.78 -13.28 -7.30
C ILE A 2 14.41 -11.98 -7.79
N ASP A 3 13.66 -11.16 -8.51
CA ASP A 3 14.12 -9.83 -8.91
C ASP A 3 14.21 -8.94 -7.68
N ARG A 4 15.41 -8.43 -7.38
CA ARG A 4 15.55 -7.43 -6.31
C ARG A 4 14.94 -6.12 -6.76
N LEU A 5 14.35 -5.34 -5.84
CA LEU A 5 13.80 -4.03 -6.21
C LEU A 5 14.88 -3.16 -6.85
N SER A 6 16.11 -3.18 -6.33
CA SER A 6 17.27 -2.49 -6.91
C SER A 6 17.53 -2.78 -8.40
N GLU A 7 17.14 -3.94 -8.91
CA GLU A 7 17.29 -4.32 -10.33
C GLU A 7 16.16 -3.75 -11.20
N ILE A 8 15.04 -3.38 -10.59
CA ILE A 8 13.85 -2.82 -11.25
C ILE A 8 13.94 -1.29 -11.30
N LEU A 9 14.61 -0.70 -10.31
CA LEU A 9 14.78 0.73 -10.12
C LEU A 9 15.29 1.49 -11.38
N PRO A 10 16.34 1.04 -12.10
CA PRO A 10 16.78 1.73 -13.32
C PRO A 10 15.73 1.74 -14.43
N ALA A 11 14.90 0.70 -14.52
CA ALA A 11 13.83 0.64 -15.50
C ALA A 11 12.71 1.64 -15.20
N ILE A 12 12.44 1.91 -13.91
CA ILE A 12 11.48 2.93 -13.46
C ILE A 12 11.96 4.32 -13.84
N GLU A 13 13.23 4.64 -13.58
CA GLU A 13 13.82 5.93 -13.93
C GLU A 13 13.80 6.15 -15.45
N ALA A 14 14.33 5.21 -16.24
CA ALA A 14 14.34 5.30 -17.69
C ALA A 14 12.93 5.36 -18.31
N ALA A 15 11.92 4.76 -17.66
CA ALA A 15 10.53 4.84 -18.09
C ALA A 15 9.89 6.20 -17.82
N ALA A 16 10.26 6.86 -16.71
CA ALA A 16 9.80 8.20 -16.38
C ALA A 16 10.39 9.24 -17.35
N GLU A 17 11.68 9.14 -17.65
CA GLU A 17 12.37 10.02 -18.59
C GLU A 17 11.81 9.91 -20.02
N ARG A 18 11.55 8.68 -20.49
CA ARG A 18 10.91 8.45 -21.80
C ARG A 18 9.52 9.07 -21.93
N ARG A 19 8.82 9.28 -20.80
CA ARG A 19 7.51 9.95 -20.75
C ARG A 19 7.64 11.47 -20.64
N GLY A 20 8.86 12.01 -20.64
CA GLY A 20 9.13 13.44 -20.49
C GLY A 20 8.89 13.97 -19.07
N TRP A 21 8.83 13.09 -18.06
CA TRP A 21 8.67 13.51 -16.67
C TRP A 21 9.99 13.98 -16.08
N GLN A 22 9.94 14.99 -15.22
CA GLN A 22 11.14 15.47 -14.54
C GLN A 22 11.51 14.50 -13.42
N THR A 23 12.68 13.89 -13.53
CA THR A 23 13.26 12.98 -12.54
C THR A 23 14.37 13.69 -11.75
N LYS A 24 14.43 13.43 -10.45
CA LYS A 24 15.57 13.82 -9.60
C LYS A 24 15.82 12.73 -8.57
N PRO A 25 17.09 12.39 -8.26
CA PRO A 25 17.42 11.60 -7.09
C PRO A 25 16.87 12.29 -5.82
N GLY A 26 16.31 11.52 -4.89
CA GLY A 26 15.92 12.04 -3.59
C GLY A 26 17.04 11.89 -2.57
N GLU A 27 17.34 12.92 -1.78
CA GLU A 27 18.27 12.79 -0.63
C GLU A 27 17.88 11.67 0.36
N ARG A 28 16.59 11.32 0.42
CA ARG A 28 16.02 10.32 1.33
C ARG A 28 15.06 9.36 0.63
N ALA A 29 15.06 9.36 -0.70
CA ALA A 29 14.15 8.57 -1.51
C ALA A 29 14.86 8.10 -2.76
N PHE A 30 14.51 6.93 -3.28
CA PHE A 30 15.04 6.47 -4.55
C PHE A 30 14.86 7.50 -5.68
N LEU A 31 13.61 7.91 -5.94
CA LEU A 31 13.31 8.79 -7.09
C LEU A 31 12.20 9.79 -6.78
N LYS A 32 12.43 11.05 -7.13
CA LYS A 32 11.39 12.09 -7.17
C LYS A 32 10.98 12.31 -8.62
N ILE A 33 9.68 12.25 -8.89
CA ILE A 33 9.11 12.43 -10.22
C ILE A 33 8.11 13.58 -10.18
N VAL A 34 8.14 14.45 -11.18
CA VAL A 34 7.04 15.37 -11.47
C VAL A 34 6.32 14.88 -12.73
N ALA A 35 5.11 14.37 -12.54
CA ALA A 35 4.24 13.88 -13.61
C ALA A 35 2.94 14.68 -13.59
N GLU A 36 2.54 15.21 -14.76
CA GLU A 36 1.27 15.94 -14.91
C GLU A 36 1.10 17.11 -13.91
N GLY A 37 2.20 17.81 -13.60
CA GLY A 37 2.21 18.92 -12.64
C GLY A 37 2.13 18.50 -11.17
N LYS A 38 2.08 17.20 -10.86
CA LYS A 38 2.05 16.65 -9.50
C LYS A 38 3.38 15.99 -9.13
N GLY A 39 3.79 16.17 -7.88
CA GLY A 39 5.02 15.58 -7.35
C GLY A 39 4.78 14.21 -6.72
N TYR A 40 5.57 13.23 -7.13
CA TYR A 40 5.57 11.86 -6.63
C TYR A 40 6.95 11.49 -6.09
N ILE A 41 6.95 10.62 -5.10
CA ILE A 41 8.15 10.02 -4.53
C ILE A 41 8.01 8.51 -4.69
N ILE A 42 9.00 7.88 -5.30
CA ILE A 42 9.13 6.43 -5.34
C ILE A 42 10.26 6.08 -4.39
N ASP A 43 10.00 5.17 -3.46
CA ASP A 43 11.02 4.69 -2.54
C ASP A 43 10.87 3.19 -2.27
N VAL A 44 11.98 2.54 -1.92
CA VAL A 44 12.04 1.09 -1.80
C VAL A 44 12.72 0.61 -0.52
N LYS A 45 12.23 -0.53 0.01
CA LYS A 45 12.89 -1.26 1.10
C LYS A 45 13.03 -2.73 0.73
N GLU A 46 14.26 -3.20 0.61
CA GLU A 46 14.55 -4.61 0.30
C GLU A 46 14.39 -5.57 1.50
N ASN A 47 13.76 -5.11 2.60
CA ASN A 47 13.39 -6.00 3.70
C ASN A 47 12.39 -7.06 3.21
N THR A 48 12.60 -8.31 3.59
CA THR A 48 11.80 -9.48 3.19
C THR A 48 10.66 -9.78 4.17
N GLY A 49 10.67 -9.17 5.36
CA GLY A 49 9.69 -9.38 6.42
C GLY A 49 8.51 -8.40 6.42
N PRO A 50 7.62 -8.48 7.42
CA PRO A 50 6.49 -7.57 7.58
C PRO A 50 6.93 -6.13 7.84
N ILE A 51 6.32 -5.18 7.14
CA ILE A 51 6.42 -3.75 7.44
C ILE A 51 5.27 -3.35 8.38
N TYR A 52 5.54 -3.33 9.67
CA TYR A 52 4.59 -2.88 10.69
C TYR A 52 4.38 -1.36 10.68
N TRP A 53 3.27 -0.90 11.26
CA TRP A 53 2.89 0.51 11.30
C TRP A 53 3.97 1.49 11.77
N PRO A 54 4.74 1.24 12.87
CA PRO A 54 5.81 2.17 13.25
C PRO A 54 6.83 2.38 12.13
N ASN A 55 7.18 1.29 11.41
CA ASN A 55 8.12 1.33 10.29
C ASN A 55 7.53 2.02 9.06
N LEU A 56 6.24 1.81 8.76
CA LEU A 56 5.56 2.48 7.66
C LEU A 56 5.39 3.98 7.94
N ARG A 57 4.92 4.34 9.13
CA ARG A 57 4.72 5.74 9.54
C ARG A 57 6.02 6.54 9.47
N ASP A 58 7.09 5.99 10.02
CA ASP A 58 8.42 6.62 9.95
C ASP A 58 8.92 6.71 8.51
N TRP A 59 8.74 5.66 7.71
CA TRP A 59 9.06 5.70 6.28
C TRP A 59 8.34 6.84 5.55
N THR A 60 7.02 6.93 5.71
CA THR A 60 6.20 7.97 5.05
C THR A 60 6.52 9.37 5.57
N GLY A 61 6.82 9.50 6.86
CA GLY A 61 7.12 10.78 7.50
C GLY A 61 8.44 11.38 7.00
N ARG A 62 9.45 10.54 6.74
CA ARG A 62 10.74 10.98 6.19
C ARG A 62 10.65 11.52 4.76
N LEU A 63 9.61 11.12 4.02
CA LEU A 63 9.40 11.51 2.61
C LEU A 63 8.54 12.78 2.46
N GLY A 64 7.87 13.22 3.52
CA GLY A 64 7.06 14.44 3.54
C GLY A 64 5.67 14.26 2.92
N GLU A 65 5.08 15.36 2.44
CA GLU A 65 3.64 15.39 2.12
C GLU A 65 3.26 15.04 0.68
N LYS A 66 4.24 14.77 -0.18
CA LYS A 66 4.00 14.43 -1.60
C LYS A 66 3.33 13.06 -1.72
N SER A 67 2.78 12.77 -2.90
CA SER A 67 2.29 11.42 -3.23
C SER A 67 3.46 10.44 -3.21
N GLN A 68 3.27 9.25 -2.65
CA GLN A 68 4.33 8.27 -2.40
C GLN A 68 3.95 6.91 -2.96
N ILE A 69 4.87 6.28 -3.67
CA ILE A 69 4.79 4.88 -4.12
C ILE A 69 5.89 4.13 -3.37
N LEU A 70 5.49 3.30 -2.40
CA LEU A 70 6.41 2.60 -1.51
C LEU A 70 6.43 1.12 -1.85
N MET A 71 7.60 0.61 -2.23
CA MET A 71 7.74 -0.78 -2.64
C MET A 71 8.65 -1.55 -1.67
N THR A 72 8.27 -2.76 -1.30
CA THR A 72 9.11 -3.59 -0.43
C THR A 72 9.15 -5.03 -0.90
N MET A 73 10.28 -5.70 -0.69
CA MET A 73 10.40 -7.14 -0.95
C MET A 73 9.54 -7.99 0.02
N GLY A 74 9.14 -7.41 1.16
CA GLY A 74 8.28 -8.04 2.16
C GLY A 74 6.79 -7.81 1.89
N PHE A 75 6.04 -7.63 2.98
CA PHE A 75 4.59 -7.42 2.91
C PHE A 75 4.09 -6.43 3.97
N PHE A 76 2.89 -5.91 3.76
CA PHE A 76 2.19 -5.03 4.70
C PHE A 76 1.07 -5.83 5.39
N PRO A 77 1.17 -6.10 6.70
CA PRO A 77 0.10 -6.76 7.44
C PRO A 77 -1.21 -5.96 7.39
N ASP A 78 -2.35 -6.66 7.44
CA ASP A 78 -3.68 -6.04 7.44
C ASP A 78 -3.82 -4.97 8.53
N LYS A 79 -3.26 -5.21 9.73
CA LYS A 79 -3.24 -4.22 10.81
C LYS A 79 -2.52 -2.92 10.41
N THR A 80 -1.41 -3.01 9.68
CA THR A 80 -0.69 -1.85 9.16
C THR A 80 -1.54 -1.08 8.15
N ILE A 81 -2.20 -1.79 7.22
CA ILE A 81 -3.12 -1.17 6.24
C ILE A 81 -4.30 -0.51 6.95
N GLY A 82 -4.85 -1.16 7.98
CA GLY A 82 -5.92 -0.61 8.80
C GLY A 82 -5.52 0.66 9.54
N GLN A 83 -4.31 0.70 10.10
CA GLN A 83 -3.78 1.92 10.73
C GLN A 83 -3.55 3.05 9.73
N LEU A 84 -3.11 2.73 8.50
CA LEU A 84 -3.02 3.72 7.42
C LEU A 84 -4.40 4.27 7.05
N LEU A 85 -5.42 3.42 6.95
CA LEU A 85 -6.80 3.84 6.65
C LEU A 85 -7.41 4.74 7.73
N ASN A 86 -6.94 4.63 8.98
CA ASN A 86 -7.36 5.51 10.08
C ASN A 86 -6.71 6.91 10.00
N ASP A 87 -5.78 7.15 9.06
CA ASP A 87 -5.23 8.46 8.71
C ASP A 87 -5.59 8.80 7.26
N PRO A 88 -6.78 9.38 7.01
CA PRO A 88 -7.29 9.58 5.64
C PRO A 88 -6.42 10.52 4.80
N GLU A 89 -5.78 11.52 5.40
CA GLU A 89 -4.92 12.45 4.68
C GLU A 89 -3.64 11.76 4.23
N LEU A 90 -3.09 10.86 5.05
CA LEU A 90 -1.98 10.02 4.66
C LEU A 90 -2.38 8.96 3.61
N ALA A 91 -3.52 8.30 3.79
CA ALA A 91 -4.00 7.26 2.87
C ALA A 91 -4.29 7.78 1.45
N LYS A 92 -4.77 9.03 1.31
CA LYS A 92 -5.03 9.67 0.01
C LYS A 92 -3.79 9.93 -0.83
N ARG A 93 -2.59 9.83 -0.26
CA ARG A 93 -1.33 10.12 -0.96
C ARG A 93 -0.39 8.93 -1.07
N ILE A 94 -0.76 7.75 -0.57
CA ILE A 94 0.12 6.58 -0.55
C ILE A 94 -0.38 5.51 -1.50
N ALA A 95 0.54 4.93 -2.26
CA ALA A 95 0.42 3.61 -2.87
C ALA A 95 1.48 2.68 -2.28
N LEU A 96 1.09 1.46 -1.95
CA LEU A 96 1.95 0.43 -1.38
C LEU A 96 2.07 -0.74 -2.34
N VAL A 97 3.27 -1.29 -2.48
CA VAL A 97 3.56 -2.51 -3.23
C VAL A 97 4.38 -3.44 -2.32
N GLY A 98 3.79 -4.57 -1.94
CA GLY A 98 4.50 -5.63 -1.23
C GLY A 98 4.75 -6.79 -2.17
N MET A 99 6.01 -7.10 -2.47
CA MET A 99 6.36 -8.16 -3.42
C MET A 99 6.14 -9.55 -2.83
N GLY A 100 6.23 -9.69 -1.51
CA GLY A 100 6.05 -10.96 -0.82
C GLY A 100 7.20 -11.93 -1.10
N LEU A 101 8.17 -12.02 -0.18
CA LEU A 101 9.22 -13.03 -0.31
C LEU A 101 8.89 -14.33 0.39
N THR A 102 9.27 -15.40 -0.29
CA THR A 102 8.91 -16.82 -0.11
C THR A 102 9.65 -17.55 1.02
N THR A 103 10.51 -16.90 1.81
CA THR A 103 11.63 -17.63 2.45
C THR A 103 11.54 -17.86 3.96
N PHE A 104 10.39 -17.66 4.61
CA PHE A 104 10.28 -18.09 6.02
C PHE A 104 9.06 -18.93 6.39
N PHE A 105 7.97 -18.89 5.61
CA PHE A 105 6.82 -19.74 5.79
C PHE A 105 6.23 -20.06 4.42
N GLU A 106 6.00 -21.35 4.14
CA GLU A 106 5.40 -21.93 2.92
C GLU A 106 3.98 -21.40 2.66
N THR A 107 3.86 -20.10 2.39
CA THR A 107 2.63 -19.46 1.96
C THR A 107 2.98 -18.70 0.70
N GLU A 108 2.23 -18.98 -0.36
CA GLU A 108 2.29 -18.28 -1.64
C GLU A 108 1.93 -16.80 -1.42
N PHE A 109 2.88 -16.01 -0.92
CA PHE A 109 2.73 -14.58 -0.83
C PHE A 109 2.80 -14.04 -2.25
N LYS A 110 1.62 -13.79 -2.82
CA LYS A 110 1.48 -13.11 -4.10
C LYS A 110 1.80 -11.62 -3.92
N PRO A 111 2.47 -10.98 -4.88
CA PRO A 111 2.67 -9.54 -4.87
C PRO A 111 1.33 -8.80 -4.73
N LYS A 112 1.26 -7.83 -3.81
CA LYS A 112 0.03 -7.08 -3.51
C LYS A 112 0.22 -5.59 -3.65
N LYS A 113 -0.84 -4.89 -4.03
CA LYS A 113 -0.92 -3.43 -4.10
C LYS A 113 -2.10 -2.87 -3.32
N PHE A 114 -1.95 -1.64 -2.84
CA PHE A 114 -2.99 -0.92 -2.11
C PHE A 114 -2.80 0.60 -2.25
N GLY A 115 -3.89 1.37 -2.18
CA GLY A 115 -3.86 2.83 -2.07
C GLY A 115 -4.06 3.56 -3.41
N GLN A 116 -3.23 4.57 -3.70
CA GLN A 116 -3.32 5.42 -4.90
C GLN A 116 -2.76 4.73 -6.17
N VAL A 117 -3.36 3.60 -6.55
CA VAL A 117 -2.89 2.70 -7.61
C VAL A 117 -3.32 3.11 -9.02
N GLU A 118 -4.18 4.12 -9.17
CA GLU A 118 -4.70 4.60 -10.46
C GLU A 118 -3.89 5.78 -11.05
N THR A 119 -2.80 6.19 -10.38
CA THR A 119 -1.99 7.33 -10.83
C THR A 119 -1.06 6.94 -11.98
N ALA A 120 -0.79 7.87 -12.90
CA ALA A 120 0.09 7.59 -14.05
C ALA A 120 1.48 7.04 -13.64
N PRO A 121 2.16 7.56 -12.59
CA PRO A 121 3.41 6.98 -12.13
C PRO A 121 3.26 5.57 -11.55
N PHE A 122 2.15 5.27 -10.85
CA PHE A 122 1.91 3.92 -10.35
C PHE A 122 1.67 2.94 -11.49
N LEU A 123 0.83 3.30 -12.47
CA LEU A 123 0.57 2.46 -13.65
C LEU A 123 1.85 2.18 -14.45
N MET A 124 2.78 3.14 -14.51
CA MET A 124 4.10 2.92 -15.08
C MET A 124 4.91 1.89 -14.28
N VAL A 125 4.94 1.99 -12.96
CA VAL A 125 5.63 1.01 -12.09
C VAL A 125 5.01 -0.37 -12.29
N GLU A 126 3.68 -0.47 -12.32
CA GLU A 126 2.96 -1.72 -12.55
C GLU A 126 3.28 -2.36 -13.91
N ASP A 127 3.32 -1.59 -14.99
CA ASP A 127 3.71 -2.08 -16.33
C ASP A 127 5.13 -2.65 -16.35
N ILE A 128 6.06 -2.02 -15.63
CA ILE A 128 7.45 -2.49 -15.52
C ILE A 128 7.52 -3.81 -14.74
N LEU A 129 6.75 -3.94 -13.67
CA LEU A 129 6.66 -5.17 -12.90
C LEU A 129 6.01 -6.30 -13.71
N ALA A 130 4.94 -6.01 -14.44
CA ALA A 130 4.26 -6.98 -15.29
C ALA A 130 5.17 -7.53 -16.41
N LYS A 131 6.04 -6.69 -16.99
CA LYS A 131 7.07 -7.12 -17.96
C LYS A 131 8.12 -8.07 -17.39
N ARG A 132 8.18 -8.21 -16.06
CA ARG A 132 9.02 -9.15 -15.31
C ARG A 132 8.20 -10.28 -14.70
N ASP A 133 6.98 -10.51 -15.21
CA ASP A 133 6.03 -11.52 -14.74
C ASP A 133 5.56 -11.32 -13.29
N ILE A 134 5.65 -10.10 -12.76
CA ILE A 134 5.20 -9.75 -11.41
C ILE A 134 3.82 -9.10 -11.50
N GLN A 135 2.78 -9.90 -11.25
CA GLN A 135 1.39 -9.44 -11.23
C GLN A 135 0.96 -9.00 -9.84
N LEU A 136 0.60 -7.73 -9.69
CA LEU A 136 0.14 -7.16 -8.43
C LEU A 136 -1.35 -7.43 -8.21
N LEU A 137 -1.68 -8.06 -7.07
CA LEU A 137 -3.06 -8.25 -6.64
C LEU A 137 -3.52 -7.10 -5.75
N GLU A 138 -4.71 -6.56 -6.03
CA GLU A 138 -5.32 -5.54 -5.17
C GLU A 138 -5.64 -6.13 -3.79
N ILE A 139 -5.28 -5.41 -2.71
CA ILE A 139 -5.79 -5.73 -1.38
C ILE A 139 -7.26 -5.30 -1.30
N SER A 140 -8.16 -6.27 -1.22
CA SER A 140 -9.60 -6.05 -1.14
C SER A 140 -10.16 -6.31 0.26
N CYS A 141 -11.46 -6.06 0.42
CA CYS A 141 -12.19 -6.47 1.61
C CYS A 141 -12.02 -7.96 1.91
N HIS A 142 -11.97 -8.31 3.18
CA HIS A 142 -11.83 -9.71 3.60
C HIS A 142 -13.05 -10.56 3.26
N PHE A 143 -14.22 -9.94 3.06
CA PHE A 143 -15.48 -10.62 2.79
C PHE A 143 -15.96 -10.49 1.33
N CYS A 144 -15.33 -9.63 0.52
CA CYS A 144 -15.62 -9.51 -0.92
C CYS A 144 -14.50 -8.79 -1.68
N ALA A 145 -14.61 -8.70 -3.00
CA ALA A 145 -13.68 -7.94 -3.84
C ALA A 145 -13.83 -6.39 -3.78
N GLY A 146 -14.58 -5.87 -2.81
CA GLY A 146 -14.85 -4.44 -2.68
C GLY A 146 -13.64 -3.62 -2.21
N LYS A 147 -13.56 -2.36 -2.65
CA LYS A 147 -12.52 -1.40 -2.25
C LYS A 147 -12.52 -1.19 -0.73
N LEU A 148 -11.33 -1.28 -0.16
CA LEU A 148 -11.10 -1.06 1.26
C LEU A 148 -11.30 0.40 1.65
N LEU A 149 -11.96 0.60 2.79
CA LEU A 149 -12.19 1.92 3.36
C LEU A 149 -11.74 2.03 4.81
N VAL A 150 -11.91 0.96 5.60
CA VAL A 150 -11.64 0.99 7.04
C VAL A 150 -11.13 -0.37 7.52
N SER A 151 -10.64 -0.40 8.76
CA SER A 151 -10.36 -1.63 9.50
C SER A 151 -11.26 -1.72 10.74
N CYS A 152 -11.71 -2.94 11.06
CA CYS A 152 -12.47 -3.20 12.27
C CYS A 152 -11.63 -2.92 13.52
N GLN A 153 -12.12 -2.06 14.42
CA GLN A 153 -11.42 -1.73 15.67
C GLN A 153 -11.33 -2.91 16.67
N VAL A 154 -12.13 -3.96 16.48
CA VAL A 154 -12.12 -5.15 17.36
C VAL A 154 -11.22 -6.25 16.82
N CYS A 155 -11.32 -6.60 15.53
CA CYS A 155 -10.61 -7.75 14.97
C CYS A 155 -9.55 -7.41 13.91
N GLY A 156 -9.40 -6.14 13.53
CA GLY A 156 -8.39 -5.68 12.57
C GLY A 156 -8.69 -5.99 11.09
N THR A 157 -9.76 -6.73 10.80
CA THR A 157 -10.16 -7.08 9.42
C THR A 157 -10.38 -5.84 8.57
N LEU A 158 -9.93 -5.87 7.31
CA LEU A 158 -10.10 -4.81 6.32
C LEU A 158 -11.48 -4.88 5.65
N LEU A 159 -12.21 -3.76 5.65
CA LEU A 159 -13.63 -3.70 5.30
C LEU A 159 -13.90 -2.68 4.17
N CYS A 160 -14.84 -3.03 3.28
CA CYS A 160 -15.43 -2.11 2.32
C CYS A 160 -16.74 -1.50 2.86
N LYS A 161 -17.32 -0.57 2.11
CA LYS A 161 -18.58 0.15 2.48
C LYS A 161 -19.77 -0.75 2.85
N ASN A 162 -19.80 -1.99 2.37
CA ASN A 162 -20.92 -2.91 2.62
C ASN A 162 -20.70 -3.80 3.86
N HIS A 163 -19.49 -3.83 4.41
CA HIS A 163 -19.12 -4.79 5.46
C HIS A 163 -18.66 -4.13 6.75
N PHE A 164 -18.76 -2.80 6.85
CA PHE A 164 -18.58 -2.10 8.11
C PHE A 164 -19.87 -1.43 8.58
N ILE A 165 -19.97 -1.27 9.89
CA ILE A 165 -20.94 -0.42 10.57
C ILE A 165 -20.15 0.58 11.44
N VAL A 166 -20.67 1.81 11.54
CA VAL A 166 -20.09 2.85 12.39
C VAL A 166 -20.85 2.88 13.71
N CYS A 167 -20.15 2.84 14.84
CA CYS A 167 -20.80 3.06 16.13
C CYS A 167 -21.37 4.49 16.20
N PRO A 168 -22.67 4.68 16.48
CA PRO A 168 -23.25 6.01 16.57
C PRO A 168 -22.72 6.82 17.77
N LEU A 169 -22.19 6.14 18.81
CA LEU A 169 -21.70 6.77 20.03
C LEU A 169 -20.24 7.21 19.89
N CYS A 170 -19.32 6.27 19.66
CA CYS A 170 -17.88 6.55 19.61
C CYS A 170 -17.31 6.69 18.19
N ARG A 171 -18.16 6.56 17.15
CA ARG A 171 -17.79 6.72 15.71
C ARG A 171 -16.74 5.72 15.20
N THR A 172 -16.44 4.66 15.93
CA THR A 172 -15.51 3.61 15.51
C THR A 172 -16.14 2.68 14.48
N TYR A 173 -15.29 2.11 13.61
CA TYR A 173 -15.69 1.19 12.55
C TYR A 173 -15.59 -0.27 13.03
N HIS A 174 -16.66 -1.04 12.82
CA HIS A 174 -16.73 -2.45 13.19
C HIS A 174 -17.20 -3.29 12.00
N CYS A 175 -16.94 -4.61 12.03
CA CYS A 175 -17.57 -5.52 11.09
C CYS A 175 -19.10 -5.41 11.24
N HIS A 176 -19.80 -5.39 10.10
CA HIS A 176 -21.26 -5.50 10.08
C HIS A 176 -21.68 -6.86 10.67
N PRO A 177 -22.75 -6.93 11.49
CA PRO A 177 -23.22 -8.19 12.08
C PRO A 177 -23.41 -9.33 11.06
N ASP A 178 -23.89 -9.02 9.86
CA ASP A 178 -24.07 -10.01 8.77
C ASP A 178 -22.80 -10.77 8.36
N VAL A 179 -21.61 -10.22 8.65
CA VAL A 179 -20.33 -10.90 8.39
C VAL A 179 -19.64 -11.35 9.68
N LYS A 180 -19.76 -10.57 10.76
CA LYS A 180 -19.13 -10.87 12.06
C LYS A 180 -19.67 -9.95 13.16
N ASP A 181 -19.97 -10.51 14.34
CA ASP A 181 -20.52 -9.79 15.51
C ASP A 181 -19.54 -8.85 16.25
N CYS A 182 -18.56 -8.26 15.57
CA CYS A 182 -17.64 -7.31 16.20
C CYS A 182 -18.34 -6.07 16.75
N TYR A 183 -19.46 -5.65 16.13
CA TYR A 183 -20.26 -4.55 16.62
C TYR A 183 -20.90 -4.83 17.99
N PHE A 184 -21.29 -6.06 18.31
CA PHE A 184 -21.88 -6.35 19.63
C PHE A 184 -20.84 -6.61 20.72
N LYS A 185 -19.57 -6.79 20.33
CA LYS A 185 -18.45 -7.05 21.23
C LYS A 185 -17.66 -5.78 21.59
N HIS A 186 -17.95 -4.64 20.96
CA HIS A 186 -17.25 -3.40 21.26
C HIS A 186 -17.86 -2.74 22.50
N GLU A 187 -16.98 -2.22 23.35
CA GLU A 187 -17.34 -1.35 24.47
C GLU A 187 -16.92 0.08 24.09
N CYS A 188 -17.84 1.03 24.28
CA CYS A 188 -17.62 2.46 23.97
C CYS A 188 -16.83 3.17 25.07
#